data_AF-C1C8Q2-F1
#
_entry.id   AF-C1C8Q2-F1
#
_cell.length_a   1.000
_cell.length_b   1.000
_cell.length_c   1.000
_cell.angle_alpha   90.00
_cell.angle_beta   90.00
_cell.angle_gamma   90.00
#
_symmetry.space_group_name_H-M   'P 1'
#
loop_
_entity.id
_entity.type
_entity.pdbx_description
1 polymer ?
#
loop_
_entity_poly.entity_id
_entity_poly.type
_entity_poly.pdbx_seq_one_letter_code
_entity_poly.pdbx_strand_id
1 'polypeptide(L)'
;MIFLIRMIYNAVDIYSLILVAFAVMSWFPGAYESSLGRWIVALVKPVLAPLQRLPLQIAGLDLSVWVAIVLVRFLGENLVRFLAMIG
;
A
#
# COMPACT_ATOMS: atom_id res chain seq x y z
N MET A 1 24.39 6.47 4.21
CA MET A 1 23.34 6.59 3.16
C MET A 1 22.81 5.24 2.66
N ILE A 2 23.65 4.30 2.20
CA ILE A 2 23.19 3.04 1.58
C ILE A 2 22.22 2.23 2.47
N PHE A 3 22.50 2.11 3.77
CA PHE A 3 21.62 1.39 4.71
C PHE A 3 20.21 2.00 4.77
N LEU A 4 20.10 3.33 4.86
CA LEU A 4 18.81 4.04 4.92
C LEU A 4 18.00 3.85 3.64
N ILE A 5 18.66 3.98 2.49
CA ILE A 5 18.02 3.75 1.17
C ILE A 5 17.46 2.33 1.09
N ARG A 6 18.24 1.32 1.49
CA ARG A 6 17.79 -0.08 1.51
C ARG A 6 16.62 -0.29 2.47
N MET A 7 16.63 0.36 3.63
CA MET A 7 15.53 0.30 4.58
C MET A 7 14.23 0.86 3.99
N ILE A 8 14.30 1.98 3.27
CA ILE A 8 13.14 2.59 2.59
C ILE A 8 12.59 1.67 1.51
N TYR A 9 13.45 1.11 0.64
CA TYR A 9 13.00 0.17 -0.38
C TYR A 9 12.30 -1.04 0.22
N ASN A 10 12.89 -1.65 1.25
CA ASN A 10 12.27 -2.78 1.94
C ASN A 10 10.91 -2.40 2.54
N ALA A 11 10.79 -1.22 3.16
CA ALA A 11 9.53 -0.76 3.73
C ALA A 11 8.45 -0.54 2.65
N VAL A 12 8.81 0.08 1.53
CA VAL A 12 7.93 0.31 0.37
C VAL A 12 7.43 -1.01 -0.22
N ASP A 13 8.33 -1.99 -0.39
CA ASP A 13 7.97 -3.29 -0.94
C ASP A 13 7.08 -4.09 0.02
N ILE A 14 7.40 -4.11 1.33
CA ILE A 14 6.59 -4.77 2.35
C ILE A 14 5.19 -4.14 2.40
N TYR A 15 5.09 -2.81 2.40
CA TYR A 15 3.80 -2.13 2.46
C TYR A 15 2.99 -2.35 1.18
N SER A 16 3.65 -2.34 0.02
CA SER A 16 3.01 -2.69 -1.26
C SER A 16 2.48 -4.14 -1.25
N LEU A 17 3.23 -5.08 -0.67
CA LEU A 17 2.79 -6.47 -0.52
C LEU A 17 1.55 -6.57 0.39
N ILE A 18 1.49 -5.79 1.47
CA ILE A 18 0.32 -5.75 2.37
C ILE A 18 -0.92 -5.22 1.61
N LEU A 19 -0.76 -4.20 0.77
CA LEU A 19 -1.84 -3.69 -0.09
C LEU A 19 -2.31 -4.76 -1.10
N VAL A 20 -1.39 -5.50 -1.72
CA VAL A 20 -1.73 -6.61 -2.61
C VAL A 20 -2.46 -7.71 -1.85
N ALA A 21 -1.99 -8.09 -0.66
CA ALA A 21 -2.65 -9.09 0.19
C ALA A 21 -4.08 -8.64 0.54
N PHE A 22 -4.28 -7.36 0.85
CA PHE A 22 -5.61 -6.79 1.04
C PHE A 22 -6.50 -6.93 -0.21
N ALA A 23 -5.99 -6.59 -1.41
CA ALA A 23 -6.74 -6.78 -2.65
C ALA A 23 -7.10 -8.25 -2.90
N VAL A 24 -6.18 -9.17 -2.66
CA VAL A 24 -6.45 -10.61 -2.81
C VAL A 24 -7.55 -11.06 -1.83
N MET A 25 -7.49 -10.62 -0.57
CA MET A 25 -8.54 -10.91 0.42
C MET A 25 -9.92 -10.40 0.00
N SER A 26 -10.00 -9.32 -0.78
CA SER A 26 -11.28 -8.79 -1.28
C SER A 26 -12.06 -9.77 -2.16
N TRP A 27 -11.38 -10.75 -2.75
CA TRP A 27 -12.00 -11.81 -3.55
C TRP A 27 -12.48 -13.00 -2.73
N PHE A 28 -12.05 -13.12 -1.47
CA PHE A 28 -12.42 -14.24 -0.60
C PHE A 28 -13.46 -13.81 0.45
N PRO A 29 -14.68 -14.39 0.43
CA PRO A 29 -15.68 -14.08 1.46
C PRO A 29 -15.18 -14.49 2.85
N GLY A 30 -15.36 -13.61 3.84
CA GLY A 30 -14.94 -13.85 5.23
C GLY A 30 -13.45 -13.61 5.53
N ALA A 31 -12.61 -13.29 4.53
CA ALA A 31 -11.16 -13.10 4.75
C ALA A 31 -10.85 -11.96 5.74
N TYR A 32 -11.65 -10.89 5.72
CA TYR A 32 -11.52 -9.75 6.63
C TYR A 32 -11.86 -10.07 8.09
N GLU A 33 -12.64 -11.12 8.35
CA GLU A 33 -13.07 -11.50 9.70
C GLU A 33 -12.02 -12.35 10.44
N SER A 34 -11.00 -12.82 9.72
CA SER A 34 -9.86 -13.48 10.35
C SER A 34 -9.04 -12.49 11.20
N SER A 35 -8.30 -13.00 12.19
CA SER A 35 -7.41 -12.17 13.01
C SER A 35 -6.41 -11.42 12.14
N LEU A 36 -5.77 -12.11 11.19
CA LEU A 36 -4.83 -11.52 10.22
C LEU A 36 -5.50 -10.51 9.29
N GLY A 37 -6.72 -10.80 8.82
CA GLY A 37 -7.50 -9.90 7.97
C GLY A 37 -7.76 -8.56 8.67
N ARG A 38 -8.19 -8.58 9.94
CA ARG A 38 -8.38 -7.36 10.73
C ARG A 38 -7.10 -6.55 10.88
N TRP A 39 -5.96 -7.22 11.11
CA TRP A 39 -4.65 -6.55 11.18
C TRP A 39 -4.28 -5.88 9.86
N ILE A 40 -4.40 -6.59 8.73
CA ILE A 40 -4.12 -6.04 7.40
C ILE A 40 -5.03 -4.85 7.11
N VAL A 41 -6.34 -4.97 7.36
CA VAL A 41 -7.32 -3.88 7.20
C VAL A 41 -6.87 -2.65 8.00
N ALA A 42 -6.43 -2.83 9.25
CA ALA A 42 -5.96 -1.72 10.09
C ALA A 42 -4.71 -1.02 9.50
N LEU A 43 -3.79 -1.77 8.89
CA LEU A 43 -2.58 -1.24 8.27
C LEU A 43 -2.84 -0.46 6.98
N VAL A 44 -3.82 -0.91 6.17
CA VAL A 44 -4.12 -0.28 4.87
C VAL A 44 -5.14 0.85 4.98
N LYS A 45 -6.02 0.83 6.00
CA LYS A 45 -7.09 1.82 6.19
C LYS A 45 -6.63 3.28 6.14
N PRO A 46 -5.51 3.70 6.74
CA PRO A 46 -5.06 5.10 6.68
C PRO A 46 -4.83 5.61 5.25
N VAL A 47 -4.35 4.73 4.35
CA VAL A 47 -4.05 5.07 2.96
C VAL A 47 -5.26 4.85 2.06
N LEU A 48 -6.02 3.77 2.28
CA LEU A 48 -7.18 3.44 1.44
C LEU A 48 -8.43 4.26 1.77
N ALA A 49 -8.70 4.60 3.03
CA ALA A 49 -9.89 5.35 3.42
C ALA A 49 -10.08 6.69 2.67
N PRO A 50 -9.05 7.54 2.46
CA PRO A 50 -9.22 8.74 1.63
C PRO A 50 -9.44 8.40 0.15
N LEU A 51 -8.80 7.35 -0.38
CA LEU A 51 -8.95 6.94 -1.78
C LEU A 51 -10.34 6.37 -2.07
N GLN A 52 -10.90 5.62 -1.12
CA GLN A 52 -12.26 5.05 -1.21
C GLN A 52 -13.37 6.10 -1.17
N ARG A 53 -13.06 7.36 -0.81
CA ARG A 53 -14.02 8.48 -0.95
C ARG A 53 -14.14 8.97 -2.39
N LEU A 54 -13.20 8.61 -3.24
CA LEU A 54 -13.21 8.92 -4.67
C LEU A 54 -13.98 7.81 -5.41
N PRO A 55 -14.61 8.11 -6.57
CA PRO A 55 -15.32 7.12 -7.38
C PRO A 55 -14.33 6.21 -8.16
N LEU A 56 -13.44 5.52 -7.44
CA LEU A 56 -12.39 4.65 -8.01
C LEU A 56 -12.83 3.18 -8.11
N GLN A 57 -14.01 2.83 -7.61
CA GLN A 57 -14.57 1.50 -7.79
C GLN A 57 -15.23 1.41 -9.16
N ILE A 58 -14.64 0.61 -10.05
CA ILE A 58 -15.14 0.45 -11.43
C ILE A 58 -15.44 -1.03 -11.65
N ALA A 59 -16.69 -1.34 -12.02
CA ALA A 59 -17.12 -2.70 -12.37
C ALA A 59 -16.78 -3.78 -11.31
N GLY A 60 -16.83 -3.42 -10.02
CA GLY A 60 -16.50 -4.33 -8.91
C GLY A 60 -15.00 -4.51 -8.63
N LEU A 61 -14.13 -3.83 -9.38
CA LEU A 61 -12.69 -3.74 -9.09
C LEU A 61 -12.40 -2.51 -8.22
N ASP A 62 -11.69 -2.72 -7.11
CA ASP A 62 -11.23 -1.62 -6.25
C ASP A 62 -9.90 -1.05 -6.78
N LEU A 63 -9.98 -0.04 -7.66
CA LEU A 63 -8.78 0.65 -8.14
C LEU A 63 -8.09 1.46 -7.04
N SER A 64 -8.73 1.68 -5.88
CA SER A 64 -8.11 2.38 -4.76
C SER A 64 -6.84 1.68 -4.29
N VAL A 65 -6.81 0.34 -4.33
CA VAL A 65 -5.62 -0.44 -3.96
C VAL A 65 -4.49 -0.23 -4.98
N TRP A 66 -4.81 -0.25 -6.26
CA TRP A 66 -3.84 0.04 -7.32
C TRP A 66 -3.26 1.45 -7.18
N VAL A 67 -4.12 2.44 -6.97
CA VAL A 67 -3.70 3.83 -6.75
C VAL A 67 -2.84 3.95 -5.49
N ALA A 68 -3.17 3.25 -4.42
CA ALA A 68 -2.37 3.22 -3.20
C ALA A 68 -0.96 2.64 -3.43
N ILE A 69 -0.84 1.53 -4.16
CA ILE A 69 0.45 0.92 -4.49
C ILE A 69 1.31 1.89 -5.30
N VAL A 70 0.72 2.51 -6.35
CA VAL A 70 1.42 3.51 -7.17
C VAL A 70 1.88 4.68 -6.32
N LEU A 71 1.01 5.20 -5.44
CA LEU A 71 1.34 6.32 -4.57
C LEU A 71 2.48 5.98 -3.61
N VAL A 72 2.44 4.81 -2.97
CA VAL A 72 3.48 4.36 -2.03
C VAL A 72 4.82 4.19 -2.73
N ARG A 73 4.85 3.56 -3.90
CA ARG A 73 6.07 3.39 -4.70
C ARG A 73 6.62 4.74 -5.16
N PHE A 74 5.75 5.61 -5.67
CA PHE A 74 6.13 6.95 -6.10
C PHE A 74 6.75 7.76 -4.94
N LEU A 75 6.10 7.79 -3.77
CA LEU A 75 6.63 8.50 -2.61
C LEU A 75 7.97 7.92 -2.14
N GLY A 76 8.09 6.59 -2.11
CA GLY A 76 9.33 5.90 -1.76
C GLY A 76 10.49 6.22 -2.68
N GLU A 77 10.26 6.17 -4.00
CA GLU A 77 11.28 6.48 -5.01
C GLU A 77 11.72 7.95 -4.94
N ASN A 78 10.78 8.88 -4.78
CA ASN A 78 11.11 10.30 -4.66
C ASN A 78 11.89 10.58 -3.37
N LEU A 79 11.53 9.94 -2.26
CA LEU A 79 12.28 10.06 -1.00
C LEU A 79 13.71 9.53 -1.17
N VAL A 80 13.91 8.37 -1.80
CA VAL A 80 15.25 7.85 -2.09
C VAL A 80 16.04 8.80 -2.98
N ARG A 81 15.44 9.33 -4.06
CA ARG A 81 16.09 10.30 -4.95
C ARG A 81 16.51 11.56 -4.20
N PHE A 82 15.65 12.08 -3.34
CA PHE A 82 15.96 13.25 -2.50
C PHE A 82 17.14 12.94 -1.56
N LEU A 83 17.10 11.81 -0.86
CA LEU A 83 18.18 11.40 0.06
C LEU A 83 19.51 11.16 -0.68
N ALA A 84 19.47 10.67 -1.91
CA ALA A 84 20.66 10.48 -2.74
C ALA A 84 21.20 11.79 -3.36
N MET A 85 20.38 12.83 -3.44
CA MET A 85 20.81 14.16 -3.91
C MET A 85 21.54 14.94 -2.81
N ILE A 86 21.11 14.80 -1.56
CA ILE A 86 21.66 15.56 -0.42
C ILE A 86 22.82 14.86 0.30
N GLY A 87 22.99 13.56 0.08
CA GLY A 87 23.91 12.70 0.82
C GLY A 87 25.03 12.16 -0.04
#